data_AF-A0A2V8Q988-F1
#
_entry.id   AF-A0A2V8Q988-F1
#
_cell.length_a   1.000
_cell.length_b   1.000
_cell.length_c   1.000
_cell.angle_alpha   90.00
_cell.angle_beta   90.00
_cell.angle_gamma   90.00
#
_symmetry.space_group_name_H-M   'P 1'
#
loop_
_entity.id
_entity.type
_entity.pdbx_description
1 polymer ?
#
loop_
_entity_poly.entity_id
_entity_poly.type
_entity_poly.pdbx_seq_one_letter_code
_entity_poly.pdbx_strand_id
1 'polypeptide(L)'
;MKPELMREQAVLVTGDHPSIDDGRVGRLLEFFGIPYGTRKATEFHLQDNAARMGVGKCRLVCSAENFAHVFEKLHGALAGSEGFAQRVHSVFLYPTGNITALSELVSRSSNRHRLVYRG
;
A
#
# COMPACT_ATOMS: atom_id res chain seq x y z
N MET A 1 -1.57 27.12 -18.36
CA MET A 1 -1.67 26.32 -17.11
C MET A 1 -0.43 25.44 -17.03
N LYS A 2 0.41 25.61 -16.00
CA LYS A 2 1.49 24.65 -15.74
C LYS A 2 0.83 23.33 -15.35
N PRO A 3 1.29 22.16 -15.81
CA PRO A 3 0.80 20.91 -15.27
C PRO A 3 1.13 20.95 -13.78
N GLU A 4 0.11 20.88 -12.93
CA GLU A 4 0.32 20.52 -11.53
C GLU A 4 1.08 19.19 -11.59
N LEU A 5 2.37 19.22 -11.25
CA LEU A 5 3.11 18.01 -10.98
C LEU A 5 2.41 17.38 -9.77
N MET A 6 1.41 16.53 -10.03
CA MET A 6 0.79 15.67 -9.04
C MET A 6 1.93 14.84 -8.47
N ARG A 7 2.48 15.28 -7.33
CA ARG A 7 3.51 14.54 -6.61
C ARG A 7 2.82 13.31 -6.06
N GLU A 8 2.87 12.21 -6.82
CA GLU A 8 2.49 10.89 -6.32
C GLU A 8 3.30 10.62 -5.05
N GLN A 9 2.65 10.70 -3.90
CA GLN A 9 3.29 10.56 -2.60
C GLN A 9 3.23 9.10 -2.16
N ALA A 10 4.36 8.61 -1.66
CA ALA A 10 4.45 7.26 -1.11
C ALA A 10 3.78 7.22 0.28
N VAL A 11 3.16 6.10 0.62
CA VAL A 11 2.61 5.84 1.95
C VAL A 11 3.29 4.60 2.50
N LEU A 12 4.13 4.80 3.51
CA LEU A 12 4.74 3.71 4.27
C LEU A 12 3.71 3.18 5.27
N VAL A 13 3.24 1.95 5.06
CA VAL A 13 2.30 1.28 5.98
C VAL A 13 3.06 0.36 6.92
N THR A 14 3.01 0.69 8.20
CA THR A 14 3.68 -0.02 9.30
C THR A 14 2.68 -0.81 10.14
N GLY A 15 3.18 -1.71 10.98
CA GLY A 15 2.36 -2.27 12.06
C GLY A 15 2.05 -1.24 13.15
N ASP A 16 1.29 -1.63 14.17
CA ASP A 16 1.08 -0.81 15.37
C ASP A 16 2.40 -0.51 16.10
N HIS A 17 3.30 -1.48 16.04
CA HIS A 17 4.69 -1.37 16.49
C HIS A 17 5.57 -1.53 15.25
N PRO A 18 6.13 -0.43 14.71
CA PRO A 18 6.96 -0.48 13.51
C PRO A 18 8.15 -1.41 13.68
N SER A 19 8.41 -2.22 12.65
CA SER A 19 9.55 -3.12 12.62
C SER A 19 10.87 -2.38 12.33
N ILE A 20 12.00 -3.05 12.55
CA ILE A 20 13.31 -2.54 12.10
C ILE A 20 13.32 -2.34 10.57
N ASP A 21 12.64 -3.22 9.84
CA ASP A 21 12.55 -3.15 8.38
C ASP A 21 11.72 -1.95 7.92
N ASP A 22 10.65 -1.59 8.64
CA ASP A 22 9.88 -0.37 8.38
C ASP A 22 10.79 0.87 8.49
N GLY A 23 11.64 0.91 9.51
CA GLY A 23 12.62 1.99 9.69
C GLY A 23 13.74 2.00 8.65
N ARG A 24 14.17 0.83 8.14
CA ARG A 24 15.12 0.74 7.02
C ARG A 24 14.50 1.27 5.73
N VAL A 25 13.25 0.91 5.46
CA VAL A 25 12.52 1.36 4.26
C VAL A 25 12.23 2.86 4.31
N GLY A 26 11.85 3.41 5.46
CA GLY A 26 11.72 4.86 5.63
C GLY A 26 13.00 5.61 5.26
N ARG A 27 14.15 5.16 5.77
CA ARG A 27 15.46 5.73 5.41
C ARG A 27 15.81 5.59 3.93
N LEU A 28 15.42 4.48 3.28
CA LEU A 28 15.61 4.33 1.84
C LEU A 28 14.79 5.36 1.06
N LEU A 29 13.53 5.59 1.45
CA LEU A 29 12.69 6.62 0.83
C LEU A 29 13.31 8.02 0.98
N GLU A 30 13.83 8.33 2.17
CA GLU A 30 14.55 9.58 2.44
C GLU A 30 15.81 9.72 1.59
N PHE A 31 16.61 8.65 1.51
CA PHE A 31 17.84 8.62 0.73
C PHE A 31 17.60 8.93 -0.76
N PHE A 32 16.52 8.39 -1.32
CA PHE A 32 16.13 8.66 -2.71
C PHE A 32 15.32 9.96 -2.89
N GLY A 33 15.11 10.73 -1.83
CA GLY A 33 14.34 11.97 -1.86
C GLY A 33 12.87 11.76 -2.22
N ILE A 34 12.31 10.57 -1.94
CA ILE A 34 10.91 10.24 -2.21
C ILE A 34 10.06 10.81 -1.07
N PRO A 35 9.16 11.78 -1.33
CA PRO A 35 8.24 12.26 -0.32
C PRO A 35 7.31 11.14 0.10
N TYR A 36 7.20 10.89 1.42
CA TYR A 36 6.34 9.84 1.94
C TYR A 36 5.65 10.26 3.24
N GLY A 37 4.50 9.64 3.51
CA GLY A 37 3.82 9.68 4.80
C GLY A 37 3.77 8.32 5.44
N THR A 38 3.85 8.25 6.76
CA THR A 38 3.73 6.99 7.51
C THR A 38 2.30 6.80 8.05
N ARG A 39 1.78 5.58 7.96
CA ARG A 39 0.47 5.18 8.48
C ARG A 39 0.55 3.80 9.10
N LYS A 40 -0.22 3.56 10.16
CA LYS A 40 -0.39 2.21 10.69
C LYS A 40 -1.37 1.44 9.82
N ALA A 41 -1.15 0.13 9.66
CA ALA A 41 -2.05 -0.78 8.97
C ALA A 41 -3.44 -0.81 9.61
N THR A 42 -3.53 -0.57 10.92
CA THR A 42 -4.78 -0.50 11.68
C THR A 42 -5.62 0.74 11.35
N GLU A 43 -4.94 1.86 11.16
CA GLU A 43 -5.50 3.20 10.86
C GLU A 43 -5.60 3.49 9.35
N PHE A 44 -5.24 2.51 8.51
CA PHE A 44 -5.19 2.74 7.06
C PHE A 44 -6.60 2.77 6.47
N HIS A 45 -6.99 3.95 5.99
CA HIS A 45 -8.24 4.17 5.25
C HIS A 45 -7.96 4.78 3.87
N LEU A 46 -8.46 4.15 2.80
CA LEU A 46 -8.33 4.65 1.43
C LEU A 46 -8.97 6.03 1.23
N GLN A 47 -10.01 6.36 2.01
CA GLN A 47 -10.72 7.63 1.88
C GLN A 47 -9.95 8.83 2.44
N ASP A 48 -9.40 8.68 3.63
CA ASP A 48 -8.67 9.75 4.30
C ASP A 48 -7.30 10.01 3.66
N ASN A 49 -6.66 8.98 3.11
CA ASN A 49 -5.32 9.12 2.53
C ASN A 49 -5.34 9.86 1.18
N ALA A 50 -6.35 9.64 0.34
CA ALA A 50 -6.47 10.39 -0.91
C ALA A 50 -6.84 11.86 -0.67
N ALA A 51 -7.78 12.11 0.25
CA ALA A 51 -8.25 13.46 0.58
C ALA A 51 -7.18 14.30 1.29
N ARG A 52 -6.45 13.73 2.26
CA ARG A 52 -5.43 14.47 3.04
C ARG A 52 -4.18 14.81 2.24
N MET A 53 -3.86 14.02 1.20
CA MET A 53 -2.65 14.27 0.41
C MET A 53 -2.93 15.11 -0.85
N GLY A 54 -4.20 15.37 -1.18
CA GLY A 54 -4.56 16.13 -2.39
C GLY A 54 -4.12 15.44 -3.69
N VAL A 55 -3.86 14.13 -3.65
CA VAL A 55 -3.33 13.35 -4.77
C VAL A 55 -4.36 12.35 -5.27
N GLY A 56 -4.52 12.23 -6.59
CA GLY A 56 -5.45 11.29 -7.22
C GLY A 56 -5.13 9.82 -6.95
N LYS A 57 -3.84 9.46 -6.79
CA LYS A 57 -3.40 8.09 -6.44
C LYS A 57 -2.17 8.11 -5.52
N CYS A 58 -2.07 7.11 -4.64
CA CYS A 58 -0.93 6.91 -3.76
C CYS A 58 -0.12 5.66 -4.15
N ARG A 59 1.15 5.61 -3.75
CA ARG A 59 2.02 4.43 -3.87
C ARG A 59 2.18 3.83 -2.48
N LEU A 60 1.76 2.58 -2.28
CA LEU A 60 1.91 1.92 -0.98
C LEU A 60 3.29 1.29 -0.88
N VAL A 61 3.91 1.41 0.28
CA VAL A 61 5.16 0.74 0.63
C VAL A 61 4.94 0.05 1.97
N CYS A 62 5.04 -1.28 2.04
CA CYS A 62 4.69 -2.02 3.25
C CYS A 62 5.21 -3.44 3.26
N SER A 63 5.26 -4.07 4.42
CA SER A 63 5.51 -5.51 4.51
C SER A 63 4.37 -6.32 3.89
N ALA A 64 4.62 -7.58 3.56
CA ALA A 64 3.60 -8.49 3.04
C ALA A 64 2.44 -8.69 4.03
N GLU A 65 2.74 -8.80 5.32
CA GLU A 65 1.79 -8.99 6.41
C GLU A 65 0.92 -7.75 6.61
N ASN A 66 1.54 -6.56 6.61
CA ASN A 66 0.81 -5.29 6.71
C ASN A 66 -0.09 -5.09 5.49
N PHE A 67 0.39 -5.45 4.30
CA PHE A 67 -0.43 -5.41 3.10
C PHE A 67 -1.60 -6.39 3.19
N ALA A 68 -1.40 -7.62 3.65
CA ALA A 68 -2.48 -8.58 3.84
C ALA A 68 -3.56 -8.03 4.78
N HIS A 69 -3.16 -7.42 5.89
CA HIS A 69 -4.08 -6.82 6.86
C HIS A 69 -4.88 -5.66 6.26
N VAL A 70 -4.21 -4.77 5.53
CA VAL A 70 -4.86 -3.66 4.84
C VAL A 70 -5.78 -4.17 3.73
N PHE A 71 -5.32 -5.10 2.91
CA PHE A 71 -6.06 -5.62 1.78
C PHE A 71 -7.35 -6.35 2.23
N GLU A 72 -7.30 -7.15 3.28
CA GLU A 72 -8.50 -7.80 3.85
C GLU A 72 -9.51 -6.77 4.37
N LYS A 73 -9.05 -5.72 5.07
CA LYS A 73 -9.92 -4.63 5.53
C LYS A 73 -10.59 -3.88 4.39
N LEU A 74 -9.85 -3.65 3.30
CA LEU A 74 -10.35 -2.93 2.13
C LEU A 74 -11.33 -3.79 1.33
N HIS A 75 -11.12 -5.10 1.24
CA HIS A 75 -11.99 -6.01 0.51
C HIS A 75 -13.30 -6.34 1.26
N GLY A 76 -13.27 -6.33 2.60
CA GLY A 76 -14.47 -6.51 3.43
C GLY A 76 -15.45 -5.33 3.36
N ALA A 77 -15.01 -4.14 2.93
CA ALA A 77 -15.88 -3.03 2.61
C ALA A 77 -16.37 -3.16 1.16
N LEU A 78 -17.69 -3.19 0.96
CA LEU A 78 -18.48 -3.48 -0.27
C LEU A 78 -18.09 -2.78 -1.60
N ALA A 79 -17.00 -2.00 -1.66
CA ALA A 79 -16.47 -1.33 -2.85
C ALA A 79 -14.96 -1.60 -3.08
N GLY A 80 -14.41 -2.64 -2.43
CA GLY A 80 -12.99 -2.76 -2.11
C GLY A 80 -12.01 -2.84 -3.27
N SER A 81 -12.34 -3.46 -4.40
CA SER A 81 -11.42 -3.64 -5.53
C SER A 81 -11.36 -2.42 -6.46
N GLU A 82 -12.52 -1.87 -6.84
CA GLU A 82 -12.57 -0.66 -7.69
C GLU A 82 -12.05 0.56 -6.94
N GLY A 83 -12.44 0.74 -5.67
CA GLY A 83 -11.94 1.84 -4.84
C GLY A 83 -10.43 1.76 -4.61
N PHE A 84 -9.87 0.55 -4.55
CA PHE A 84 -8.42 0.34 -4.44
C PHE A 84 -7.71 0.71 -5.74
N ALA A 85 -8.13 0.19 -6.90
CA ALA A 85 -7.49 0.48 -8.20
C ALA A 85 -7.59 1.96 -8.61
N GLN A 86 -8.65 2.65 -8.18
CA GLN A 86 -8.81 4.09 -8.42
C GLN A 86 -7.86 4.94 -7.57
N ARG A 87 -7.40 4.47 -6.41
CA ARG A 87 -6.68 5.28 -5.41
C ARG A 87 -5.26 4.80 -5.10
N VAL A 88 -4.93 3.57 -5.47
CA VAL A 88 -3.59 2.98 -5.33
C VAL A 88 -3.01 2.78 -6.72
N HIS A 89 -1.90 3.46 -6.99
CA HIS A 89 -1.18 3.34 -8.25
C HIS A 89 -0.34 2.06 -8.28
N SER A 90 0.43 1.84 -7.21
CA SER A 90 1.33 0.70 -7.09
C SER A 90 1.55 0.32 -5.63
N VAL A 91 1.95 -0.93 -5.40
CA VAL A 91 2.30 -1.46 -4.08
C VAL A 91 3.71 -2.02 -4.15
N PHE A 92 4.57 -1.54 -3.26
CA PHE A 92 5.94 -2.02 -3.08
C PHE A 92 5.99 -2.84 -1.79
N LEU A 93 6.26 -4.13 -1.93
CA LEU A 93 6.33 -5.07 -0.82
C LEU A 93 7.78 -5.34 -0.45
N TYR A 94 8.08 -5.32 0.84
CA TYR A 94 9.36 -5.81 1.37
C TYR A 94 9.15 -7.01 2.30
N PRO A 95 10.09 -7.96 2.32
CA PRO A 95 10.03 -9.08 3.23
C PRO A 95 10.37 -8.63 4.66
N THR A 96 9.72 -9.23 5.64
CA THR A 96 10.02 -9.02 7.07
C THR A 96 10.32 -10.37 7.71
N GLY A 97 11.58 -10.81 7.70
CA GLY A 97 12.05 -12.06 8.34
C GLY A 97 11.40 -13.39 7.88
N ASN A 98 10.21 -13.36 7.29
CA ASN A 98 9.37 -14.47 6.89
C ASN A 98 9.09 -14.34 5.38
N ILE A 99 10.05 -14.78 4.58
CA ILE A 99 9.97 -14.76 3.11
C ILE A 99 8.75 -15.56 2.61
N THR A 100 8.33 -16.57 3.36
CA THR A 100 7.18 -17.42 3.06
C THR A 100 5.87 -16.62 3.02
N ALA A 101 5.71 -15.61 3.89
CA ALA A 101 4.52 -14.75 3.93
C ALA A 101 4.33 -13.96 2.62
N LEU A 102 5.42 -13.54 1.97
CA LEU A 102 5.36 -12.87 0.67
C LEU A 102 4.89 -13.83 -0.43
N SER A 103 5.40 -15.07 -0.44
CA SER A 103 4.99 -16.10 -1.40
C SER A 103 3.52 -16.48 -1.24
N GLU A 104 3.04 -16.63 0.00
CA GLU A 104 1.62 -16.89 0.29
C GLU A 104 0.73 -15.73 -0.15
N LEU A 105 1.15 -14.49 0.10
CA LEU A 105 0.41 -13.30 -0.33
C LEU A 105 0.31 -13.22 -1.85
N VAL A 106 1.40 -13.44 -2.58
CA VAL A 106 1.41 -13.45 -4.06
C VAL A 106 0.51 -14.57 -4.60
N SER A 107 0.52 -15.73 -3.96
CA SER A 107 -0.35 -16.85 -4.34
C SER A 107 -1.84 -16.53 -4.13
N ARG A 108 -2.17 -15.87 -3.00
CA ARG A 108 -3.54 -15.43 -2.68
C ARG A 108 -4.03 -14.30 -3.57
N SER A 109 -3.20 -13.32 -3.88
CA SER A 109 -3.56 -12.22 -4.79
C SER A 109 -3.73 -12.72 -6.23
N SER A 110 -2.87 -13.63 -6.68
CA SER A 110 -2.95 -14.23 -8.03
C SER A 110 -4.19 -15.11 -8.20
N ASN A 111 -4.56 -15.90 -7.18
CA ASN A 111 -5.80 -16.70 -7.22
C ASN A 111 -7.06 -15.83 -7.14
N ARG A 112 -7.02 -14.68 -6.44
CA ARG A 112 -8.15 -13.72 -6.42
C ARG A 112 -8.25 -12.90 -7.71
N HIS A 113 -7.15 -12.69 -8.43
CA HIS A 113 -7.15 -12.06 -9.77
C HIS A 113 -7.70 -12.96 -10.88
N ARG A 114 -7.73 -14.28 -10.67
CA ARG A 114 -8.30 -15.24 -11.64
C ARG A 114 -9.83 -15.20 -11.75
N LEU A 115 -10.51 -14.46 -10.86
CA LEU A 115 -11.97 -14.28 -10.87
C LEU A 115 -12.41 -12.94 -11.51
N VAL A 116 -11.47 -12.08 -11.93
CA VAL A 116 -11.79 -10.77 -12.56
C VAL A 116 -11.53 -10.77 -14.08
N TYR A 117 -11.04 -11.88 -14.64
CA TYR A 117 -11.00 -12.11 -16.10
C TYR A 117 -11.87 -13.32 -16.46
N ARG A 118 -13.18 -13.09 -16.56
CA ARG A 118 -14.01 -13.83 -17.51
C ARG A 118 -14.60 -12.78 -18.46
N GLY A 119 -14.08 -12.79 -19.69
CA GLY A 119 -14.79 -12.24 -20.83
C GLY A 119 -16.02 -13.06 -21.16
#